data_AF-A0A2E9BTP4-F1
#
_entry.id   AF-A0A2E9BTP4-F1
#
_cell.length_a   1.000
_cell.length_b   1.000
_cell.length_c   1.000
_cell.angle_alpha   90.00
_cell.angle_beta   90.00
_cell.angle_gamma   90.00
#
_symmetry.space_group_name_H-M   'P 1'
#
loop_
_entity.id
_entity.type
_entity.pdbx_description
1 polymer ?
#
loop_
_entity_poly.entity_id
_entity_poly.type
_entity_poly.pdbx_seq_one_letter_code
_entity_poly.pdbx_strand_id
1 'polypeptide(L)'
;MTSSVQRTDAANQPSVRHPVFELLGRYGAVFQAAWRHRHELAGPKRLSDEAAFLPAALSLQDTPVHPAPRRLAFALIALFLIALVWSIVGQVDIVAVAPGKIVVSERTKLIQPLEVSVVKRVLVKDGDHVEAGQALVELDPTSANADKTSIDEQLKSAQSEVLRTRALLQALNASSPRTPELGTNLPAWGEVDVAAAKLQLSDEWSDITAKLAKAAAELQRRQAEIATVREMVTKLETTLPIAKQREADFHQLANQGFMSNHANQDRTRERIELERDLATQRARLAEANATLRESENTRAAYIAETRNALRTREAAAELKRQQGTQELAKAGQRERLTTLKAPVAGTVQQLVTHTEGGVVTEAQPLMVIVPHDAQVTAEVTLENKDIGFVSPTQEARIKLETFPYTRYGTVDATVKTVTADAVNDEKRGAIFPVTLNLNATSIDVDGKPIKLSPGMNLTAEIKTGKRRVIEFLLSPVEKATSESLRER
;
A
#
# COMPACT_ATOMS: atom_id res chain seq x y z
N MET A 1 100.65 -61.97 -27.59
CA MET A 1 100.41 -63.29 -28.20
C MET A 1 99.18 -63.89 -27.58
N THR A 2 98.22 -64.21 -28.43
CA THR A 2 97.19 -65.27 -28.31
C THR A 2 96.18 -65.14 -27.15
N SER A 3 94.92 -64.78 -27.44
CA SER A 3 93.85 -65.73 -27.87
C SER A 3 93.11 -66.21 -26.61
N SER A 4 91.79 -66.28 -26.48
CA SER A 4 90.68 -66.29 -27.44
C SER A 4 89.39 -66.36 -26.62
N VAL A 5 88.32 -65.72 -27.14
CA VAL A 5 86.97 -66.29 -27.34
C VAL A 5 86.26 -66.89 -26.12
N GLN A 6 85.09 -66.36 -25.71
CA GLN A 6 83.78 -66.85 -26.21
C GLN A 6 82.60 -66.05 -25.62
N ARG A 7 81.68 -65.70 -26.51
CA ARG A 7 80.35 -65.13 -26.27
C ARG A 7 79.38 -66.29 -26.01
N THR A 8 78.57 -66.20 -24.95
CA THR A 8 77.25 -66.87 -24.88
C THR A 8 76.28 -65.97 -24.11
N ASP A 9 75.31 -65.44 -24.84
CA ASP A 9 74.05 -64.93 -24.30
C ASP A 9 73.24 -66.09 -23.71
N ALA A 10 72.72 -65.91 -22.49
CA ALA A 10 71.61 -66.71 -21.98
C ALA A 10 70.82 -65.92 -20.92
N ALA A 11 69.72 -65.35 -21.40
CA ALA A 11 68.41 -65.33 -20.77
C ALA A 11 68.23 -64.77 -19.33
N ASN A 12 67.52 -63.64 -19.31
CA ASN A 12 66.44 -63.30 -18.38
C ASN A 12 66.86 -62.85 -16.96
N GLN A 13 67.17 -61.56 -16.82
CA GLN A 13 67.23 -60.87 -15.52
C GLN A 13 65.79 -60.66 -14.99
N PRO A 14 65.40 -61.23 -13.85
CA PRO A 14 64.16 -60.84 -13.19
C PRO A 14 64.34 -59.47 -12.51
N SER A 15 63.41 -58.57 -12.79
CA SER A 15 63.22 -57.28 -12.12
C SER A 15 63.35 -57.41 -10.60
N VAL A 16 64.17 -56.56 -9.98
CA VAL A 16 64.33 -56.46 -8.53
C VAL A 16 62.98 -56.17 -7.90
N ARG A 17 62.34 -57.20 -7.34
CA ARG A 17 61.13 -57.07 -6.52
C ARG A 17 61.55 -56.65 -5.13
N HIS A 18 60.83 -55.68 -4.55
CA HIS A 18 61.10 -55.13 -3.22
C HIS A 18 61.26 -56.27 -2.20
N PRO A 19 62.31 -56.25 -1.33
CA PRO A 19 62.66 -57.39 -0.47
C PRO A 19 61.52 -57.86 0.44
N VAL A 20 60.62 -56.94 0.80
CA VAL A 20 59.41 -57.22 1.60
C VAL A 20 58.41 -58.11 0.85
N PHE A 21 58.19 -57.86 -0.45
CA PHE A 21 57.26 -58.67 -1.24
C PHE A 21 57.86 -60.05 -1.60
N GLU A 22 59.18 -60.15 -1.71
CA GLU A 22 59.86 -61.45 -1.88
C GLU A 22 59.82 -62.26 -0.59
N LEU A 23 59.96 -61.60 0.56
CA LEU A 23 59.82 -62.22 1.88
C LEU A 23 58.37 -62.68 2.12
N LEU A 24 57.37 -61.84 1.85
CA LEU A 24 55.95 -62.22 1.90
C LEU A 24 55.61 -63.34 0.91
N GLY A 25 56.22 -63.34 -0.27
CA GLY A 25 56.10 -64.43 -1.25
C GLY A 25 56.69 -65.74 -0.75
N ARG A 26 57.87 -65.72 -0.12
CA ARG A 26 58.49 -66.90 0.50
C ARG A 26 57.70 -67.39 1.69
N TYR A 27 57.25 -66.51 2.58
CA TYR A 27 56.38 -66.89 3.70
C TYR A 27 55.03 -67.41 3.23
N GLY A 28 54.45 -66.83 2.18
CA GLY A 28 53.24 -67.30 1.53
C GLY A 28 53.41 -68.68 0.88
N ALA A 29 54.55 -68.94 0.23
CA ALA A 29 54.88 -70.23 -0.37
C ALA A 29 55.15 -71.30 0.69
N VAL A 30 55.89 -70.96 1.76
CA VAL A 30 56.11 -71.83 2.93
C VAL A 30 54.80 -72.13 3.64
N PHE A 31 53.93 -71.13 3.81
CA PHE A 31 52.60 -71.31 4.39
C PHE A 31 51.72 -72.19 3.50
N GLN A 32 51.71 -71.99 2.18
CA GLN A 32 50.97 -72.86 1.26
C GLN A 32 51.51 -74.29 1.24
N ALA A 33 52.83 -74.49 1.28
CA ALA A 33 53.45 -75.80 1.34
C ALA A 33 53.10 -76.50 2.67
N ALA A 34 53.24 -75.80 3.80
CA ALA A 34 52.84 -76.30 5.12
C ALA A 34 51.34 -76.61 5.20
N TRP A 35 50.50 -75.78 4.58
CA TRP A 35 49.05 -75.96 4.57
C TRP A 35 48.61 -77.14 3.69
N ARG A 36 49.31 -77.41 2.57
CA ARG A 36 49.05 -78.58 1.71
C ARG A 36 49.48 -79.89 2.37
N HIS A 37 50.64 -79.90 3.04
CA HIS A 37 51.17 -81.10 3.74
C HIS A 37 50.64 -81.27 5.17
N ARG A 38 49.69 -80.44 5.62
CA ARG A 38 49.19 -80.47 7.01
C ARG A 38 48.57 -81.80 7.44
N HIS A 39 48.14 -82.62 6.50
CA HIS A 39 47.53 -83.93 6.78
C HIS A 39 48.55 -85.09 6.77
N GLU A 40 49.79 -84.86 6.32
CA GLU A 40 50.89 -85.86 6.38
C GLU A 40 51.64 -85.83 7.72
N LEU A 41 51.57 -84.72 8.45
CA LEU A 41 52.10 -84.56 9.83
C LEU A 41 51.06 -84.90 10.91
N ALA A 42 49.81 -85.17 10.52
CA ALA A 42 48.79 -85.67 11.44
C ALA A 42 49.03 -87.18 11.64
N GLY A 43 49.32 -87.61 12.87
CA GLY A 43 49.41 -89.02 13.21
C GLY A 43 48.14 -89.79 12.83
N PRO A 44 48.19 -91.13 12.75
CA PRO A 44 47.01 -91.94 12.40
C PRO A 44 45.83 -91.57 13.33
N LYS A 45 44.63 -91.40 12.77
CA LYS A 45 43.42 -91.12 13.57
C LYS A 45 43.17 -92.28 14.53
N ARG A 46 43.43 -92.06 15.83
CA ARG A 46 43.18 -93.03 16.90
C ARG A 46 41.76 -92.88 17.42
N LEU A 47 41.11 -93.99 17.71
CA LEU A 47 39.74 -93.99 18.27
C LEU A 47 39.78 -93.55 19.76
N SER A 48 38.64 -93.09 20.29
CA SER A 48 38.52 -92.57 21.67
C SER A 48 39.11 -93.51 22.72
N ASP A 49 39.00 -94.81 22.47
CA ASP A 49 39.36 -95.84 23.42
C ASP A 49 40.88 -96.12 23.41
N GLU A 50 41.56 -95.83 22.30
CA GLU A 50 43.03 -95.95 22.17
C GLU A 50 43.77 -94.75 22.76
N ALA A 51 43.13 -93.57 22.79
CA ALA A 51 43.68 -92.36 23.41
C ALA A 51 43.69 -92.42 24.95
N ALA A 52 42.87 -93.30 25.55
CA ALA A 52 42.76 -93.48 27.01
C ALA A 52 43.95 -94.23 27.64
N PHE A 53 44.75 -94.96 26.85
CA PHE A 53 45.88 -95.76 27.33
C PHE A 53 47.26 -95.09 27.14
N LEU A 54 47.29 -93.83 26.69
CA LEU A 54 48.52 -93.05 26.56
C LEU A 54 48.82 -92.26 27.85
N PRO A 55 50.09 -91.86 28.10
CA PRO A 55 50.44 -91.00 29.21
C PRO A 55 49.56 -89.74 29.24
N ALA A 56 49.11 -89.31 30.44
CA ALA A 56 48.07 -88.30 30.63
C ALA A 56 48.24 -87.02 29.78
N ALA A 57 49.49 -86.60 29.53
CA ALA A 57 49.80 -85.43 28.71
C ALA A 57 49.34 -85.53 27.24
N LEU A 58 49.38 -86.72 26.62
CA LEU A 58 48.96 -86.90 25.21
C LEU A 58 47.43 -87.09 25.07
N SER A 59 46.78 -87.69 26.06
CA SER A 59 45.31 -87.93 26.04
C SER A 59 44.48 -86.63 26.04
N LEU A 60 45.02 -85.55 26.64
CA LEU A 60 44.37 -84.24 26.70
C LEU A 60 44.46 -83.46 25.37
N GLN A 61 45.43 -83.80 24.52
CA GLN A 61 45.67 -83.09 23.26
C GLN A 61 44.83 -83.67 22.10
N ASP A 62 44.54 -84.98 22.14
CA ASP A 62 43.80 -85.69 21.09
C ASP A 62 42.32 -85.94 21.43
N THR A 63 41.82 -85.44 22.57
CA THR A 63 40.39 -85.50 22.90
C THR A 63 39.59 -84.51 22.03
N PRO A 64 38.57 -84.96 21.28
CA PRO A 64 37.82 -84.06 20.39
C PRO A 64 37.04 -83.01 21.21
N VAL A 65 37.30 -81.72 20.93
CA VAL A 65 36.61 -80.60 21.61
C VAL A 65 35.09 -80.68 21.45
N HIS A 66 34.37 -80.46 22.55
CA HIS A 66 32.90 -80.51 22.59
C HIS A 66 32.28 -79.50 21.58
N PRO A 67 31.18 -79.84 20.87
CA PRO A 67 30.64 -78.99 19.79
C PRO A 67 29.89 -77.73 20.27
N ALA A 68 29.54 -77.62 21.55
CA ALA A 68 28.79 -76.50 22.13
C ALA A 68 29.43 -75.11 21.92
N PRO A 69 30.72 -74.87 22.20
CA PRO A 69 31.37 -73.57 21.95
C PRO A 69 31.28 -73.12 20.49
N ARG A 70 31.30 -74.05 19.53
CA ARG A 70 31.13 -73.71 18.10
C ARG A 70 29.71 -73.26 17.78
N ARG A 71 28.68 -73.91 18.34
CA ARG A 71 27.28 -73.51 18.15
C ARG A 71 26.99 -72.14 18.77
N LEU A 72 27.54 -71.87 19.96
CA LEU A 72 27.44 -70.56 20.61
C LEU A 72 28.13 -69.46 19.80
N ALA A 73 29.32 -69.73 19.25
CA ALA A 73 30.01 -68.82 18.35
C ALA A 73 29.18 -68.51 17.10
N PHE A 74 28.59 -69.52 16.44
CA PHE A 74 27.71 -69.29 15.28
C PHE A 74 26.44 -68.52 15.64
N ALA A 75 25.84 -68.76 16.82
CA ALA A 75 24.66 -68.00 17.27
C ALA A 75 24.98 -66.53 17.53
N LEU A 76 26.13 -66.23 18.15
CA LEU A 76 26.61 -64.86 18.36
C LEU A 76 26.94 -64.16 17.03
N ILE A 77 27.58 -64.88 16.10
CA ILE A 77 27.86 -64.36 14.74
C ILE A 77 26.54 -64.07 14.02
N ALA A 78 25.56 -64.96 14.09
CA ALA A 78 24.25 -64.75 13.47
C ALA A 78 23.52 -63.53 14.08
N LEU A 79 23.52 -63.39 15.42
CA LEU A 79 22.93 -62.23 16.10
C LEU A 79 23.62 -60.92 15.69
N PHE A 80 24.95 -60.92 15.62
CA PHE A 80 25.73 -59.78 15.17
C PHE A 80 25.42 -59.42 13.72
N LEU A 81 25.32 -60.41 12.82
CA LEU A 81 24.95 -60.19 11.43
C LEU A 81 23.52 -59.64 11.30
N ILE A 82 22.56 -60.11 12.10
CA ILE A 82 21.20 -59.56 12.12
C ILE A 82 21.20 -58.11 12.59
N ALA A 83 21.91 -57.80 13.68
CA ALA A 83 22.05 -56.43 14.18
C ALA A 83 22.76 -55.52 13.15
N LEU A 84 23.76 -56.03 12.44
CA LEU A 84 24.46 -55.31 11.38
C LEU A 84 23.54 -55.02 10.19
N VAL A 85 22.79 -56.01 9.71
CA VAL A 85 21.81 -55.84 8.62
C VAL A 85 20.71 -54.87 9.05
N TRP A 86 20.19 -54.98 10.27
CA TRP A 86 19.18 -54.06 10.81
C TRP A 86 19.74 -52.63 10.93
N SER A 87 21.00 -52.47 11.32
CA SER A 87 21.64 -51.16 11.43
C SER A 87 21.83 -50.47 10.07
N ILE A 88 21.97 -51.26 8.99
CA ILE A 88 22.06 -50.77 7.61
C ILE A 88 20.68 -50.38 7.05
N VAL A 89 19.62 -51.13 7.39
CA VAL A 89 18.27 -50.91 6.87
C VAL A 89 17.45 -49.94 7.72
N GLY A 90 17.67 -49.94 9.04
CA GLY A 90 16.94 -49.14 10.01
C GLY A 90 17.24 -47.66 9.87
N GLN A 91 16.19 -46.87 9.64
CA GLN A 91 16.24 -45.41 9.54
C GLN A 91 15.59 -44.78 10.78
N VAL A 92 16.21 -43.74 11.30
CA VAL A 92 15.72 -42.94 12.43
C VAL A 92 15.59 -41.49 11.97
N ASP A 93 14.50 -40.83 12.35
CA ASP A 93 14.27 -39.42 12.00
C ASP A 93 15.25 -38.52 12.78
N ILE A 94 15.86 -37.57 12.08
CA ILE A 94 16.62 -36.47 12.69
C ILE A 94 15.62 -35.33 12.91
N VAL A 95 15.59 -34.79 14.12
CA VAL A 95 14.72 -33.67 14.49
C VAL A 95 15.53 -32.47 14.94
N ALA A 96 15.14 -31.29 14.48
CA ALA A 96 15.57 -30.02 15.05
C ALA A 96 14.57 -29.59 16.13
N VAL A 97 15.06 -29.32 17.33
CA VAL A 97 14.23 -28.95 18.48
C VAL A 97 14.20 -27.42 18.56
N ALA A 98 12.99 -26.85 18.46
CA ALA A 98 12.77 -25.41 18.42
C ALA A 98 11.75 -25.00 19.50
N PRO A 99 12.15 -24.30 20.56
CA PRO A 99 11.21 -23.73 21.50
C PRO A 99 10.45 -22.56 20.86
N GLY A 100 9.19 -22.39 21.25
CA GLY A 100 8.32 -21.34 20.71
C GLY A 100 7.02 -21.17 21.46
N LYS A 101 6.11 -20.41 20.86
CA LYS A 101 4.80 -20.10 21.41
C LYS A 101 3.73 -20.08 20.32
N ILE A 102 2.49 -20.27 20.74
CA ILE A 102 1.33 -20.16 19.86
C ILE A 102 1.02 -18.69 19.60
N VAL A 103 0.89 -18.32 18.33
CA VAL A 103 0.53 -16.98 17.85
C VAL A 103 -0.62 -17.06 16.85
N VAL A 104 -1.39 -15.99 16.74
CA VAL A 104 -2.50 -15.89 15.80
C VAL A 104 -1.97 -15.56 14.40
N SER A 105 -2.38 -16.29 13.37
CA SER A 105 -1.89 -16.09 12.00
C SER A 105 -2.25 -14.71 11.45
N GLU A 106 -3.45 -14.24 11.78
CA GLU A 106 -3.83 -12.85 11.57
C GLU A 106 -3.24 -12.03 12.70
N ARG A 107 -2.27 -11.16 12.35
CA ARG A 107 -1.77 -10.16 13.29
C ARG A 107 -2.95 -9.43 13.91
N THR A 108 -2.91 -9.33 15.23
CA THR A 108 -3.90 -8.61 16.00
C THR A 108 -4.07 -7.19 15.46
N LYS A 109 -5.33 -6.72 15.38
CA LYS A 109 -5.63 -5.41 14.78
C LYS A 109 -5.51 -4.34 15.85
N LEU A 110 -4.57 -3.43 15.67
CA LEU A 110 -4.39 -2.29 16.57
C LEU A 110 -5.44 -1.22 16.27
N ILE A 111 -6.15 -0.77 17.32
CA ILE A 111 -7.09 0.34 17.23
C ILE A 111 -6.44 1.57 17.84
N GLN A 112 -6.31 2.61 17.01
CA GLN A 112 -5.65 3.87 17.36
C GLN A 112 -6.44 5.05 16.75
N PRO A 113 -6.45 6.22 17.41
CA PRO A 113 -7.09 7.41 16.89
C PRO A 113 -6.21 8.05 15.80
N LEU A 114 -6.86 8.73 14.85
CA LEU A 114 -6.17 9.47 13.79
C LEU A 114 -5.69 10.85 14.28
N GLU A 115 -6.40 11.48 15.21
CA GLU A 115 -6.13 12.84 15.67
C GLU A 115 -6.21 12.88 17.20
N VAL A 116 -5.63 13.93 17.80
CA VAL A 116 -5.72 14.16 19.25
C VAL A 116 -7.18 14.43 19.62
N SER A 117 -7.71 13.71 20.60
CA SER A 117 -9.12 13.83 20.98
C SER A 117 -9.35 13.46 22.44
N VAL A 118 -10.49 13.87 22.99
CA VAL A 118 -10.95 13.50 24.33
C VAL A 118 -11.86 12.28 24.22
N VAL A 119 -11.64 11.27 25.06
CA VAL A 119 -12.52 10.11 25.15
C VAL A 119 -13.85 10.54 25.78
N LYS A 120 -14.93 10.48 25.00
CA LYS A 120 -16.28 10.79 25.47
C LYS A 120 -16.88 9.59 26.19
N ARG A 121 -16.76 8.40 25.60
CA ARG A 121 -17.30 7.15 26.16
C ARG A 121 -16.55 5.93 25.66
N VAL A 122 -16.33 4.95 26.54
CA VAL A 122 -15.76 3.64 26.20
C VAL A 122 -16.89 2.60 26.26
N LEU A 123 -17.14 1.91 25.15
CA LEU A 123 -18.30 1.01 24.97
C LEU A 123 -17.97 -0.46 25.23
N VAL A 124 -16.69 -0.81 25.36
CA VAL A 124 -16.20 -2.18 25.48
C VAL A 124 -15.23 -2.33 26.65
N LYS A 125 -15.08 -3.55 27.14
CA LYS A 125 -14.13 -3.92 28.19
C LYS A 125 -13.13 -4.96 27.68
N ASP A 126 -12.04 -5.10 28.41
CA ASP A 126 -11.04 -6.14 28.12
C ASP A 126 -11.68 -7.54 28.25
N GLY A 127 -11.55 -8.37 27.21
CA GLY A 127 -12.18 -9.68 27.11
C GLY A 127 -13.55 -9.71 26.43
N ASP A 128 -14.15 -8.56 26.12
CA ASP A 128 -15.44 -8.51 25.41
C ASP A 128 -15.32 -9.02 23.98
N HIS A 129 -16.38 -9.67 23.51
CA HIS A 129 -16.51 -10.12 22.11
C HIS A 129 -17.18 -9.02 21.30
N VAL A 130 -16.58 -8.66 20.17
CA VAL A 130 -17.06 -7.59 19.29
C VAL A 130 -17.28 -8.11 17.87
N GLU A 131 -18.27 -7.54 17.19
CA GLU A 131 -18.55 -7.79 15.78
C GLU A 131 -17.86 -6.76 14.88
N ALA A 132 -17.66 -7.09 13.61
CA ALA A 132 -17.11 -6.15 12.63
C ALA A 132 -18.05 -4.93 12.46
N GLY A 133 -17.50 -3.72 12.61
CA GLY A 133 -18.22 -2.45 12.54
C GLY A 133 -18.82 -1.98 13.86
N GLN A 134 -18.75 -2.77 14.93
CA GLN A 134 -19.22 -2.38 16.26
C GLN A 134 -18.40 -1.19 16.80
N ALA A 135 -19.08 -0.20 17.38
CA ALA A 135 -18.44 0.94 18.02
C ALA A 135 -17.75 0.52 19.33
N LEU A 136 -16.50 0.94 19.49
CA LEU A 136 -15.63 0.58 20.61
C LEU A 136 -15.42 1.77 21.54
N VAL A 137 -15.06 2.91 20.97
CA VAL A 137 -14.78 4.15 21.69
C VAL A 137 -15.38 5.31 20.90
N GLU A 138 -16.12 6.16 21.62
CA GLU A 138 -16.60 7.43 21.12
C GLU A 138 -15.67 8.54 21.62
N LEU A 139 -15.05 9.25 20.70
CA LEU A 139 -14.28 10.47 20.97
C LEU A 139 -15.22 11.68 20.91
N ASP A 140 -14.83 12.79 21.51
CA ASP A 140 -15.59 14.04 21.46
C ASP A 140 -15.61 14.62 20.03
N PRO A 141 -16.79 14.68 19.36
CA PRO A 141 -16.88 15.16 17.99
C PRO A 141 -16.99 16.70 17.90
N THR A 142 -16.94 17.43 19.01
CA THR A 142 -17.25 18.88 19.04
C THR A 142 -16.40 19.68 18.03
N SER A 143 -15.08 19.46 18.00
CA SER A 143 -14.20 20.16 17.05
C SER A 143 -14.47 19.74 15.60
N ALA A 144 -14.61 18.44 15.34
CA ALA A 144 -14.86 17.93 13.99
C ALA A 144 -16.22 18.40 13.43
N ASN A 145 -17.24 18.48 14.29
CA ASN A 145 -18.56 19.01 13.93
C ASN A 145 -18.52 20.52 13.67
N ALA A 146 -17.80 21.28 14.48
CA ALA A 146 -17.62 22.71 14.27
C ALA A 146 -16.92 22.99 12.93
N ASP A 147 -15.83 22.27 12.62
CA ASP A 147 -15.11 22.37 11.36
C ASP A 147 -16.00 22.02 10.17
N LYS A 148 -16.73 20.89 10.25
CA LYS A 148 -17.67 20.47 9.20
C LYS A 148 -18.77 21.50 8.97
N THR A 149 -19.34 22.06 10.04
CA THR A 149 -20.39 23.08 9.96
C THR A 149 -19.86 24.35 9.31
N SER A 150 -18.68 24.81 9.71
CA SER A 150 -18.04 25.99 9.11
C SER A 150 -17.77 25.80 7.62
N ILE A 151 -17.27 24.63 7.21
CA ILE A 151 -17.03 24.30 5.80
C ILE A 151 -18.35 24.22 5.02
N ASP A 152 -19.40 23.64 5.60
CA ASP A 152 -20.74 23.57 4.97
C ASP A 152 -21.32 24.97 4.74
N GLU A 153 -21.20 25.88 5.70
CA GLU A 153 -21.61 27.29 5.55
C GLU A 153 -20.82 28.01 4.45
N GLN A 154 -19.50 27.81 4.39
CA GLN A 154 -18.66 28.37 3.34
C GLN A 154 -19.04 27.81 1.96
N LEU A 155 -19.35 26.52 1.87
CA LEU A 155 -19.80 25.87 0.64
C LEU A 155 -21.15 26.42 0.19
N LYS A 156 -22.13 26.57 1.11
CA LYS A 156 -23.44 27.18 0.81
C LYS A 156 -23.28 28.61 0.28
N SER A 157 -22.43 29.41 0.92
CA SER A 157 -22.12 30.77 0.45
C SER A 157 -21.53 30.79 -0.96
N ALA A 158 -20.56 29.92 -1.24
CA ALA A 158 -19.96 29.79 -2.57
C ALA A 158 -20.96 29.29 -3.63
N GLN A 159 -21.81 28.31 -3.30
CA GLN A 159 -22.87 27.83 -4.19
C GLN A 159 -23.90 28.92 -4.50
N SER A 160 -24.29 29.71 -3.48
CA SER A 160 -25.17 30.87 -3.64
C SER A 160 -24.60 31.91 -4.58
N GLU A 161 -23.32 32.22 -4.43
CA GLU A 161 -22.61 33.13 -5.29
C GLU A 161 -22.58 32.65 -6.77
N VAL A 162 -22.31 31.36 -6.99
CA VAL A 162 -22.34 30.76 -8.34
C VAL A 162 -23.73 30.87 -8.97
N LEU A 163 -24.79 30.52 -8.23
CA LEU A 163 -26.16 30.55 -8.77
C LEU A 163 -26.61 31.98 -9.07
N ARG A 164 -26.32 32.94 -8.19
CA ARG A 164 -26.64 34.35 -8.41
C ARG A 164 -25.90 34.92 -9.63
N THR A 165 -24.59 34.73 -9.72
CA THR A 165 -23.80 35.25 -10.84
C THR A 165 -24.23 34.66 -12.17
N ARG A 166 -24.57 33.36 -12.23
CA ARG A 166 -25.15 32.73 -13.42
C ARG A 166 -26.51 33.34 -13.79
N ALA A 167 -27.39 33.54 -12.83
CA ALA A 167 -28.69 34.15 -13.06
C ALA A 167 -28.55 35.59 -13.58
N LEU A 168 -27.64 36.38 -12.99
CA LEU A 168 -27.33 37.75 -13.43
C LEU A 168 -26.73 37.78 -14.85
N LEU A 169 -25.80 36.87 -15.16
CA LEU A 169 -25.21 36.75 -16.50
C LEU A 169 -26.26 36.36 -17.55
N GLN A 170 -27.16 35.44 -17.21
CA GLN A 170 -28.25 35.05 -18.09
C GLN A 170 -29.20 36.22 -18.36
N ALA A 171 -29.57 36.97 -17.32
CA ALA A 171 -30.42 38.15 -17.44
C ALA A 171 -29.75 39.28 -18.22
N LEU A 172 -28.44 39.49 -18.05
CA LEU A 172 -27.66 40.51 -18.77
C LEU A 172 -27.44 40.17 -20.26
N ASN A 173 -27.35 38.88 -20.60
CA ASN A 173 -27.17 38.43 -21.98
C ASN A 173 -28.50 38.25 -22.73
N ALA A 174 -29.64 38.27 -22.03
CA ALA A 174 -30.94 38.18 -22.66
C ALA A 174 -31.22 39.42 -23.52
N SER A 175 -31.80 39.20 -24.71
CA SER A 175 -32.19 40.28 -25.64
C SER A 175 -33.28 41.19 -25.07
N SER A 176 -33.98 40.75 -24.02
CA SER A 176 -34.94 41.56 -23.26
C SER A 176 -34.67 41.37 -21.76
N PRO A 177 -34.69 42.45 -20.97
CA PRO A 177 -34.49 42.35 -19.52
C PRO A 177 -35.53 41.43 -18.91
N ARG A 178 -35.08 40.33 -18.31
CA ARG A 178 -35.91 39.46 -17.48
C ARG A 178 -35.40 39.54 -16.06
N THR A 179 -36.30 39.46 -15.09
CA THR A 179 -35.92 39.31 -13.69
C THR A 179 -35.14 38.00 -13.53
N PRO A 180 -33.92 38.03 -12.98
CA PRO A 180 -33.14 36.82 -12.78
C PRO A 180 -33.81 35.94 -11.72
N GLU A 181 -33.81 34.63 -11.95
CA GLU A 181 -34.33 33.62 -11.03
C GLU A 181 -33.25 32.58 -10.74
N LEU A 182 -33.20 32.07 -9.51
CA LEU A 182 -32.18 31.09 -9.07
C LEU A 182 -32.35 29.68 -9.67
N GLY A 183 -33.30 29.49 -10.60
CA GLY A 183 -33.63 28.19 -11.18
C GLY A 183 -34.36 27.25 -10.21
N THR A 184 -34.74 26.07 -10.70
CA THR A 184 -35.49 25.06 -9.94
C THR A 184 -34.60 23.99 -9.29
N ASN A 185 -33.37 23.82 -9.78
CA ASN A 185 -32.42 22.83 -9.27
C ASN A 185 -31.51 23.45 -8.20
N LEU A 186 -32.08 23.72 -7.03
CA LEU A 186 -31.35 24.26 -5.89
C LEU A 186 -30.70 23.12 -5.08
N PRO A 187 -29.52 23.33 -4.49
CA PRO A 187 -28.98 22.41 -3.51
C PRO A 187 -29.92 22.28 -2.29
N ALA A 188 -29.66 21.30 -1.42
CA ALA A 188 -30.45 21.05 -0.21
C ALA A 188 -30.26 22.17 0.85
N TRP A 189 -30.76 23.36 0.53
CA TRP A 189 -30.71 24.56 1.36
C TRP A 189 -31.98 24.70 2.18
N GLY A 190 -31.86 25.37 3.34
CA GLY A 190 -33.03 25.76 4.13
C GLY A 190 -33.80 26.91 3.46
N GLU A 191 -35.04 27.14 3.92
CA GLU A 191 -35.86 28.27 3.44
C GLU A 191 -35.16 29.62 3.64
N VAL A 192 -34.43 29.78 4.76
CA VAL A 192 -33.68 30.99 5.10
C VAL A 192 -32.57 31.26 4.09
N ASP A 193 -31.80 30.23 3.72
CA ASP A 193 -30.70 30.35 2.76
C ASP A 193 -31.22 30.75 1.37
N VAL A 194 -32.32 30.13 0.94
CA VAL A 194 -32.98 30.45 -0.33
C VAL A 194 -33.51 31.88 -0.33
N ALA A 195 -34.16 32.31 0.76
CA ALA A 195 -34.68 33.67 0.90
C ALA A 195 -33.55 34.72 0.87
N ALA A 196 -32.46 34.48 1.59
CA ALA A 196 -31.28 35.36 1.60
C ALA A 196 -30.65 35.47 0.20
N ALA A 197 -30.51 34.34 -0.51
CA ALA A 197 -29.97 34.31 -1.87
C ALA A 197 -30.86 35.08 -2.86
N LYS A 198 -32.18 34.95 -2.76
CA LYS A 198 -33.14 35.68 -3.60
C LYS A 198 -33.08 37.18 -3.36
N LEU A 199 -33.02 37.61 -2.09
CA LEU A 199 -32.93 39.01 -1.72
C LEU A 199 -31.65 39.66 -2.27
N GLN A 200 -30.50 39.01 -2.06
CA GLN A 200 -29.22 39.50 -2.60
C GLN A 200 -29.25 39.57 -4.13
N LEU A 201 -29.84 38.57 -4.80
CA LEU A 201 -29.99 38.59 -6.25
C LEU A 201 -30.86 39.76 -6.74
N SER A 202 -31.99 40.02 -6.09
CA SER A 202 -32.86 41.13 -6.46
C SER A 202 -32.20 42.49 -6.25
N ASP A 203 -31.42 42.65 -5.17
CA ASP A 203 -30.71 43.89 -4.87
C ASP A 203 -29.60 44.15 -5.90
N GLU A 204 -28.79 43.14 -6.22
CA GLU A 204 -27.74 43.25 -7.25
C GLU A 204 -28.34 43.54 -8.64
N TRP A 205 -29.46 42.90 -8.98
CA TRP A 205 -30.15 43.17 -10.24
C TRP A 205 -30.75 44.58 -10.30
N SER A 206 -31.30 45.07 -9.18
CA SER A 206 -31.83 46.43 -9.07
C SER A 206 -30.74 47.48 -9.32
N ASP A 207 -29.54 47.30 -8.75
CA ASP A 207 -28.41 48.21 -8.98
C ASP A 207 -27.96 48.22 -10.46
N ILE A 208 -27.82 47.04 -11.08
CA ILE A 208 -27.45 46.92 -12.49
C ILE A 208 -28.49 47.59 -13.38
N THR A 209 -29.78 47.31 -13.15
CA THR A 209 -30.86 47.87 -13.96
C THR A 209 -31.02 49.38 -13.77
N ALA A 210 -30.82 49.91 -12.56
CA ALA A 210 -30.82 51.35 -12.29
C ALA A 210 -29.70 52.07 -13.06
N LYS A 211 -28.49 51.51 -13.09
CA LYS A 211 -27.36 52.05 -13.87
C LYS A 211 -27.63 52.00 -15.38
N LEU A 212 -28.20 50.91 -15.88
CA LEU A 212 -28.62 50.80 -17.28
C LEU A 212 -29.73 51.77 -17.66
N ALA A 213 -30.72 51.96 -16.78
CA ALA A 213 -31.80 52.92 -16.98
C ALA A 213 -31.27 54.36 -17.05
N LYS A 214 -30.31 54.71 -16.18
CA LYS A 214 -29.63 56.01 -16.23
C LYS A 214 -28.89 56.22 -17.56
N ALA A 215 -28.16 55.21 -18.04
CA ALA A 215 -27.47 55.29 -19.33
C ALA A 215 -28.46 55.40 -20.51
N ALA A 216 -29.60 54.70 -20.44
CA ALA A 216 -30.65 54.79 -21.46
C ALA A 216 -31.30 56.19 -21.49
N ALA A 217 -31.56 56.79 -20.33
CA ALA A 217 -32.09 58.15 -20.24
C ALA A 217 -31.11 59.20 -20.81
N GLU A 218 -29.80 59.02 -20.57
CA GLU A 218 -28.77 59.88 -21.17
C GLU A 218 -28.75 59.79 -22.70
N LEU A 219 -28.81 58.56 -23.25
CA LEU A 219 -28.89 58.35 -24.70
C LEU A 219 -30.13 59.01 -25.30
N GLN A 220 -31.30 58.85 -24.66
CA GLN A 220 -32.54 59.49 -25.10
C GLN A 220 -32.41 61.02 -25.10
N ARG A 221 -31.76 61.60 -24.08
CA ARG A 221 -31.49 63.05 -24.00
C ARG A 221 -30.61 63.52 -25.16
N ARG A 222 -29.52 62.81 -25.46
CA ARG A 222 -28.63 63.13 -26.61
C ARG A 222 -29.34 62.99 -27.95
N GLN A 223 -30.21 62.00 -28.10
CA GLN A 223 -31.00 61.84 -29.31
C GLN A 223 -31.99 63.00 -29.51
N ALA A 224 -32.62 63.49 -28.44
CA ALA A 224 -33.51 64.65 -28.50
C ALA A 224 -32.74 65.96 -28.82
N GLU A 225 -31.52 66.11 -28.30
CA GLU A 225 -30.61 67.21 -28.62
C GLU A 225 -30.27 67.21 -30.13
N ILE A 226 -29.88 66.04 -30.67
CA ILE A 226 -29.62 65.87 -32.11
C ILE A 226 -30.85 66.22 -32.95
N ALA A 227 -32.04 65.75 -32.55
CA ALA A 227 -33.28 66.05 -33.26
C ALA A 227 -33.53 67.57 -33.32
N THR A 228 -33.30 68.27 -32.21
CA THR A 228 -33.48 69.72 -32.10
C THR A 228 -32.51 70.49 -33.00
N VAL A 229 -31.22 70.13 -33.00
CA VAL A 229 -30.21 70.75 -33.89
C VAL A 229 -30.51 70.43 -35.35
N ARG A 230 -30.97 69.21 -35.65
CA ARG A 230 -31.32 68.78 -37.01
C ARG A 230 -32.46 69.60 -37.59
N GLU A 231 -33.49 69.92 -36.81
CA GLU A 231 -34.57 70.81 -37.25
C GLU A 231 -34.07 72.23 -37.56
N MET A 232 -33.13 72.76 -36.77
CA MET A 232 -32.52 74.07 -37.07
C MET A 232 -31.70 74.05 -38.36
N VAL A 233 -30.95 72.97 -38.60
CA VAL A 233 -30.24 72.76 -39.86
C VAL A 233 -31.22 72.70 -41.03
N THR A 234 -32.28 71.90 -40.94
CA THR A 234 -33.32 71.80 -41.99
C THR A 234 -33.96 73.16 -42.29
N LYS A 235 -34.26 73.96 -41.25
CA LYS A 235 -34.77 75.32 -41.43
C LYS A 235 -33.80 76.20 -42.23
N LEU A 236 -32.51 76.19 -41.91
CA LEU A 236 -31.51 77.01 -42.61
C LEU A 236 -31.21 76.49 -44.02
N GLU A 237 -31.22 75.18 -44.24
CA GLU A 237 -31.04 74.56 -45.55
C GLU A 237 -32.20 74.87 -46.51
N THR A 238 -33.42 75.05 -45.98
CA THR A 238 -34.59 75.42 -46.77
C THR A 238 -34.68 76.93 -47.03
N THR A 239 -34.22 77.78 -46.11
CA THR A 239 -34.28 79.26 -46.27
C THR A 239 -33.11 79.85 -47.04
N LEU A 240 -31.90 79.30 -46.93
CA LEU A 240 -30.70 79.82 -47.59
C LEU A 240 -30.81 79.89 -49.13
N PRO A 241 -31.41 78.92 -49.85
CA PRO A 241 -31.63 79.03 -51.30
C PRO A 241 -32.54 80.21 -51.67
N ILE A 242 -33.54 80.51 -50.85
CA ILE A 242 -34.45 81.65 -51.06
C ILE A 242 -33.69 82.97 -50.89
N ALA A 243 -32.83 83.07 -49.87
CA ALA A 243 -31.98 84.23 -49.66
C ALA A 243 -30.97 84.42 -50.81
N LYS A 244 -30.37 83.32 -51.30
CA LYS A 244 -29.48 83.33 -52.47
C LYS A 244 -30.17 83.84 -53.73
N GLN A 245 -31.39 83.37 -53.99
CA GLN A 245 -32.18 83.84 -55.14
C GLN A 245 -32.51 85.32 -55.01
N ARG A 246 -32.97 85.77 -53.83
CA ARG A 246 -33.29 87.18 -53.59
C ARG A 246 -32.08 88.11 -53.76
N GLU A 247 -30.90 87.71 -53.31
CA GLU A 247 -29.67 88.47 -53.56
C GLU A 247 -29.40 88.59 -55.07
N ALA A 248 -29.52 87.50 -55.83
CA ALA A 248 -29.30 87.51 -57.27
C ALA A 248 -30.28 88.46 -58.01
N ASP A 249 -31.56 88.43 -57.64
CA ASP A 249 -32.59 89.31 -58.20
C ASP A 249 -32.28 90.79 -57.90
N PHE A 250 -31.90 91.10 -56.66
CA PHE A 250 -31.52 92.46 -56.24
C PHE A 250 -30.25 92.95 -56.94
N HIS A 251 -29.25 92.08 -57.09
CA HIS A 251 -28.02 92.39 -57.81
C HIS A 251 -28.31 92.74 -59.27
N GLN A 252 -29.21 91.99 -59.93
CA GLN A 252 -29.65 92.29 -61.30
C GLN A 252 -30.36 93.64 -61.38
N LEU A 253 -31.30 93.93 -60.47
CA LEU A 253 -32.04 95.20 -60.44
C LEU A 253 -31.14 96.40 -60.14
N ALA A 254 -30.15 96.24 -59.25
CA ALA A 254 -29.17 97.28 -58.93
C ALA A 254 -28.28 97.60 -60.14
N ASN A 255 -27.81 96.59 -60.88
CA ASN A 255 -27.03 96.78 -62.11
C ASN A 255 -27.80 97.49 -63.21
N GLN A 256 -29.12 97.34 -63.24
CA GLN A 256 -30.01 98.05 -64.16
C GLN A 256 -30.39 99.46 -63.68
N GLY A 257 -29.95 99.88 -62.50
CA GLY A 257 -30.23 101.20 -61.91
C GLY A 257 -31.60 101.33 -61.23
N PHE A 258 -32.36 100.22 -61.10
CA PHE A 258 -33.69 100.24 -60.47
C PHE A 258 -33.64 100.16 -58.93
N MET A 259 -32.49 99.83 -58.35
CA MET A 259 -32.30 99.76 -56.89
C MET A 259 -30.95 100.33 -56.44
N SER A 260 -30.87 100.74 -55.17
CA SER A 260 -29.62 101.21 -54.55
C SER A 260 -28.65 100.05 -54.27
N ASN A 261 -27.35 100.27 -54.51
CA ASN A 261 -26.29 99.33 -54.15
C ASN A 261 -26.28 98.98 -52.65
N HIS A 262 -26.73 99.89 -51.78
CA HIS A 262 -26.86 99.60 -50.35
C HIS A 262 -27.90 98.51 -50.06
N ALA A 263 -29.01 98.51 -50.81
CA ALA A 263 -30.03 97.46 -50.66
C ALA A 263 -29.49 96.09 -51.07
N ASN A 264 -28.65 96.02 -52.10
CA ASN A 264 -27.96 94.79 -52.49
C ASN A 264 -26.97 94.33 -51.39
N GLN A 265 -26.15 95.24 -50.84
CA GLN A 265 -25.22 94.92 -49.76
C GLN A 265 -25.92 94.36 -48.51
N ASP A 266 -27.11 94.87 -48.17
CA ASP A 266 -27.90 94.33 -47.06
C ASP A 266 -28.40 92.91 -47.33
N ARG A 267 -28.81 92.58 -48.57
CA ARG A 267 -29.17 91.20 -48.95
C ARG A 267 -27.96 90.27 -48.93
N THR A 268 -26.80 90.72 -49.40
CA THR A 268 -25.54 89.96 -49.30
C THR A 268 -25.18 89.67 -47.85
N ARG A 269 -25.33 90.65 -46.94
CA ARG A 269 -25.10 90.46 -45.50
C ARG A 269 -26.04 89.38 -44.93
N GLU A 270 -27.34 89.46 -45.21
CA GLU A 270 -28.35 88.48 -44.76
C GLU A 270 -28.01 87.06 -45.24
N ARG A 271 -27.61 86.88 -46.51
CA ARG A 271 -27.16 85.58 -47.02
C ARG A 271 -25.94 85.06 -46.27
N ILE A 272 -24.92 85.91 -46.06
CA ILE A 272 -23.69 85.52 -45.37
C ILE A 272 -23.99 85.10 -43.93
N GLU A 273 -24.86 85.82 -43.22
CA GLU A 273 -25.31 85.46 -41.87
C GLU A 273 -25.97 84.07 -41.85
N LEU A 274 -26.95 83.83 -42.73
CA LEU A 274 -27.61 82.51 -42.84
C LEU A 274 -26.63 81.38 -43.20
N GLU A 275 -25.66 81.64 -44.07
CA GLU A 275 -24.64 80.67 -44.46
C GLU A 275 -23.69 80.34 -43.29
N ARG A 276 -23.32 81.34 -42.49
CA ARG A 276 -22.48 81.16 -41.29
C ARG A 276 -23.25 80.48 -40.17
N ASP A 277 -24.52 80.79 -40.00
CA ASP A 277 -25.41 80.11 -39.07
C ASP A 277 -25.57 78.64 -39.46
N LEU A 278 -25.78 78.33 -40.74
CA LEU A 278 -25.87 76.95 -41.23
C LEU A 278 -24.57 76.18 -40.97
N ALA A 279 -23.42 76.78 -41.27
CA ALA A 279 -22.13 76.17 -40.98
C ALA A 279 -21.95 75.88 -39.48
N THR A 280 -22.37 76.82 -38.62
CA THR A 280 -22.33 76.67 -37.16
C THR A 280 -23.24 75.55 -36.68
N GLN A 281 -24.49 75.47 -37.17
CA GLN A 281 -25.42 74.41 -36.77
C GLN A 281 -24.97 73.03 -37.28
N ARG A 282 -24.37 72.95 -38.48
CA ARG A 282 -23.77 71.70 -38.96
C ARG A 282 -22.60 71.23 -38.11
N ALA A 283 -21.75 72.15 -37.66
CA ALA A 283 -20.68 71.83 -36.71
C ALA A 283 -21.23 71.31 -35.38
N ARG A 284 -22.26 71.97 -34.83
CA ARG A 284 -22.96 71.51 -33.62
C ARG A 284 -23.62 70.14 -33.79
N LEU A 285 -24.19 69.85 -34.97
CA LEU A 285 -24.76 68.54 -35.26
C LEU A 285 -23.67 67.46 -35.27
N ALA A 286 -22.51 67.74 -35.86
CA ALA A 286 -21.38 66.81 -35.86
C ALA A 286 -20.87 66.54 -34.42
N GLU A 287 -20.77 67.58 -33.61
CA GLU A 287 -20.42 67.49 -32.18
C GLU A 287 -21.44 66.65 -31.39
N ALA A 288 -22.74 66.94 -31.52
CA ALA A 288 -23.81 66.19 -30.84
C ALA A 288 -23.81 64.70 -31.23
N ASN A 289 -23.56 64.38 -32.50
CA ASN A 289 -23.40 62.99 -32.94
C ASN A 289 -22.16 62.31 -32.34
N ALA A 290 -21.05 63.04 -32.16
CA ALA A 290 -19.86 62.50 -31.50
C ALA A 290 -20.15 62.19 -30.03
N THR A 291 -20.85 63.08 -29.31
CA THR A 291 -21.28 62.87 -27.92
C THR A 291 -22.28 61.72 -27.77
N LEU A 292 -23.18 61.51 -28.74
CA LEU A 292 -24.05 60.33 -28.76
C LEU A 292 -23.23 59.05 -28.84
N ARG A 293 -22.29 58.96 -29.79
CA ARG A 293 -21.41 57.78 -29.93
C ARG A 293 -20.57 57.52 -28.67
N GLU A 294 -20.08 58.58 -28.03
CA GLU A 294 -19.38 58.47 -26.74
C GLU A 294 -20.28 57.89 -25.65
N SER A 295 -21.54 58.34 -25.58
CA SER A 295 -22.54 57.82 -24.63
C SER A 295 -22.89 56.35 -24.92
N GLU A 296 -22.99 55.96 -26.20
CA GLU A 296 -23.20 54.58 -26.63
C GLU A 296 -22.03 53.68 -26.23
N ASN A 297 -20.80 54.14 -26.47
CA ASN A 297 -19.58 53.45 -26.07
C ASN A 297 -19.48 53.32 -24.55
N THR A 298 -19.86 54.35 -23.80
CA THR A 298 -19.89 54.32 -22.33
C THR A 298 -20.87 53.27 -21.82
N ARG A 299 -22.07 53.19 -22.39
CA ARG A 299 -23.05 52.15 -22.05
C ARG A 299 -22.54 50.75 -22.42
N ALA A 300 -21.93 50.59 -23.59
CA ALA A 300 -21.36 49.31 -24.02
C ALA A 300 -20.19 48.86 -23.13
N ALA A 301 -19.32 49.80 -22.74
CA ALA A 301 -18.22 49.56 -21.81
C ALA A 301 -18.74 49.12 -20.44
N TYR A 302 -19.75 49.79 -19.90
CA TYR A 302 -20.38 49.41 -18.62
C TYR A 302 -20.94 47.97 -18.66
N ILE A 303 -21.62 47.59 -19.76
CA ILE A 303 -22.13 46.21 -19.92
C ILE A 303 -20.98 45.20 -20.01
N ALA A 304 -19.92 45.52 -20.76
CA ALA A 304 -18.75 44.65 -20.91
C ALA A 304 -18.00 44.46 -19.58
N GLU A 305 -17.79 45.55 -18.84
CA GLU A 305 -17.16 45.54 -17.52
C GLU A 305 -17.99 44.74 -16.51
N THR A 306 -19.30 44.99 -16.44
CA THR A 306 -20.22 44.24 -15.57
C THR A 306 -20.19 42.76 -15.90
N ARG A 307 -20.23 42.39 -17.19
CA ARG A 307 -20.14 41.00 -17.63
C ARG A 307 -18.81 40.36 -17.21
N ASN A 308 -17.69 41.06 -17.38
CA ASN A 308 -16.39 40.56 -16.99
C ASN A 308 -16.28 40.41 -15.46
N ALA A 309 -16.76 41.38 -14.69
CA ALA A 309 -16.79 41.31 -13.23
C ALA A 309 -17.61 40.11 -12.74
N LEU A 310 -18.80 39.90 -13.31
CA LEU A 310 -19.66 38.75 -12.99
C LEU A 310 -18.99 37.41 -13.36
N ARG A 311 -18.32 37.30 -14.51
CA ARG A 311 -17.58 36.09 -14.90
C ARG A 311 -16.41 35.79 -13.98
N THR A 312 -15.64 36.81 -13.58
CA THR A 312 -14.54 36.66 -12.63
C THR A 312 -15.07 36.21 -11.26
N ARG A 313 -16.19 36.79 -10.81
CA ARG A 313 -16.86 36.43 -9.56
C ARG A 313 -17.40 35.00 -9.60
N GLU A 314 -18.03 34.59 -10.71
CA GLU A 314 -18.47 33.21 -10.94
C GLU A 314 -17.29 32.22 -10.89
N ALA A 315 -16.20 32.51 -11.60
CA ALA A 315 -15.03 31.64 -11.63
C ALA A 315 -14.39 31.47 -10.24
N ALA A 316 -14.27 32.57 -9.48
CA ALA A 316 -13.76 32.53 -8.11
C ALA A 316 -14.69 31.75 -7.17
N ALA A 317 -16.01 31.91 -7.30
CA ALA A 317 -16.99 31.20 -6.51
C ALA A 317 -17.04 29.70 -6.85
N GLU A 318 -16.91 29.35 -8.13
CA GLU A 318 -16.86 27.97 -8.60
C GLU A 318 -15.60 27.25 -8.10
N LEU A 319 -14.44 27.91 -8.08
CA LEU A 319 -13.23 27.39 -7.46
C LEU A 319 -13.45 27.10 -5.96
N LYS A 320 -14.01 28.07 -5.22
CA LYS A 320 -14.34 27.89 -3.80
C LYS A 320 -15.34 26.76 -3.58
N ARG A 321 -16.34 26.64 -4.45
CA ARG A 321 -17.33 25.55 -4.40
C ARG A 321 -16.66 24.18 -4.56
N GLN A 322 -15.74 24.05 -5.50
CA GLN A 322 -15.00 22.81 -5.73
C GLN A 322 -14.09 22.46 -4.54
N GLN A 323 -13.34 23.44 -4.03
CA GLN A 323 -12.51 23.29 -2.83
C GLN A 323 -13.35 22.91 -1.61
N GLY A 324 -14.42 23.66 -1.32
CA GLY A 324 -15.31 23.41 -0.20
C GLY A 324 -16.00 22.04 -0.28
N THR A 325 -16.28 21.51 -1.48
CA THR A 325 -16.83 20.16 -1.63
C THR A 325 -15.82 19.08 -1.20
N GLN A 326 -14.54 19.25 -1.56
CA GLN A 326 -13.48 18.33 -1.15
C GLN A 326 -13.17 18.44 0.34
N GLU A 327 -13.16 19.66 0.86
CA GLU A 327 -12.97 19.93 2.29
C GLU A 327 -14.12 19.36 3.13
N LEU A 328 -15.36 19.47 2.67
CA LEU A 328 -16.53 18.90 3.34
C LEU A 328 -16.44 17.37 3.39
N ALA A 329 -16.00 16.74 2.30
CA ALA A 329 -15.76 15.29 2.26
C ALA A 329 -14.67 14.87 3.27
N LYS A 330 -13.58 15.64 3.35
CA LYS A 330 -12.50 15.42 4.33
C LYS A 330 -12.99 15.61 5.77
N ALA A 331 -13.73 16.68 6.05
CA ALA A 331 -14.29 16.96 7.37
C ALA A 331 -15.32 15.90 7.79
N GLY A 332 -16.18 15.45 6.88
CA GLY A 332 -17.11 14.35 7.13
C GLY A 332 -16.40 13.01 7.40
N GLN A 333 -15.27 12.74 6.76
CA GLN A 333 -14.46 11.56 7.08
C GLN A 333 -13.83 11.67 8.47
N ARG A 334 -13.31 12.85 8.84
CA ARG A 334 -12.77 13.11 10.19
C ARG A 334 -13.81 12.94 11.27
N GLU A 335 -15.01 13.50 11.09
CA GLU A 335 -16.15 13.31 11.99
C GLU A 335 -16.48 11.83 12.17
N ARG A 336 -16.52 11.03 11.10
CA ARG A 336 -16.77 9.57 11.20
C ARG A 336 -15.68 8.83 11.99
N LEU A 337 -14.43 9.27 11.88
CA LEU A 337 -13.30 8.68 12.59
C LEU A 337 -13.21 9.06 14.07
N THR A 338 -14.07 9.97 14.55
CA THR A 338 -14.25 10.20 16.01
C THR A 338 -14.87 8.99 16.71
N THR A 339 -15.56 8.11 15.98
CA THR A 339 -16.05 6.84 16.53
C THR A 339 -15.15 5.71 16.05
N LEU A 340 -14.35 5.16 16.97
CA LEU A 340 -13.48 4.02 16.68
C LEU A 340 -14.31 2.75 16.65
N LYS A 341 -14.24 2.03 15.52
CA LYS A 341 -15.01 0.79 15.26
C LYS A 341 -14.09 -0.40 15.07
N ALA A 342 -14.60 -1.59 15.37
CA ALA A 342 -13.91 -2.84 15.12
C ALA A 342 -13.80 -3.12 13.61
N PRO A 343 -12.60 -3.33 13.05
CA PRO A 343 -12.44 -3.68 11.63
C PRO A 343 -12.83 -5.14 11.34
N VAL A 344 -12.76 -6.01 12.35
CA VAL A 344 -13.04 -7.45 12.27
C VAL A 344 -13.73 -7.91 13.55
N ALA A 345 -14.48 -9.00 13.48
CA ALA A 345 -15.03 -9.64 14.68
C ALA A 345 -13.91 -10.30 15.49
N GLY A 346 -13.91 -10.15 16.80
CA GLY A 346 -12.81 -10.58 17.66
C GLY A 346 -13.02 -10.32 19.13
N THR A 347 -12.02 -10.66 19.95
CA THR A 347 -11.99 -10.32 21.37
C THR A 347 -11.10 -9.10 21.58
N VAL A 348 -11.58 -8.14 22.37
CA VAL A 348 -10.83 -6.94 22.77
C VAL A 348 -9.78 -7.32 23.82
N GLN A 349 -8.54 -6.89 23.62
CA GLN A 349 -7.42 -7.08 24.53
C GLN A 349 -6.63 -5.78 24.69
N GLN A 350 -5.92 -5.64 25.81
CA GLN A 350 -5.01 -4.51 26.09
C GLN A 350 -5.71 -3.14 26.01
N LEU A 351 -6.92 -3.04 26.55
CA LEU A 351 -7.60 -1.74 26.66
C LEU A 351 -6.79 -0.79 27.56
N VAL A 352 -6.28 0.31 27.00
CA VAL A 352 -5.47 1.30 27.74
C VAL A 352 -6.37 2.36 28.39
N THR A 353 -7.42 2.78 27.68
CA THR A 353 -8.32 3.86 28.13
C THR A 353 -9.49 3.30 28.91
N HIS A 354 -9.44 3.44 30.23
CA HIS A 354 -10.55 3.08 31.14
C HIS A 354 -11.31 4.31 31.66
N THR A 355 -10.76 5.51 31.48
CA THR A 355 -11.28 6.75 32.04
C THR A 355 -11.90 7.63 30.95
N GLU A 356 -13.20 7.86 31.06
CA GLU A 356 -13.90 8.92 30.31
C GLU A 356 -13.28 10.28 30.65
N GLY A 357 -13.14 11.16 29.67
CA GLY A 357 -12.47 12.45 29.80
C GLY A 357 -10.94 12.41 29.65
N GLY A 358 -10.34 11.23 29.47
CA GLY A 358 -8.92 11.11 29.14
C GLY A 358 -8.60 11.65 27.74
N VAL A 359 -7.44 12.28 27.58
CA VAL A 359 -6.94 12.75 26.28
C VAL A 359 -6.12 11.64 25.63
N VAL A 360 -6.39 11.35 24.36
CA VAL A 360 -5.61 10.41 23.54
C VAL A 360 -4.86 11.15 22.45
N THR A 361 -3.62 10.72 22.17
CA THR A 361 -2.78 11.30 21.12
C THR A 361 -2.90 10.52 19.81
N GLU A 362 -2.52 11.15 18.70
CA GLU A 362 -2.46 10.49 17.39
C GLU A 362 -1.60 9.21 17.43
N ALA A 363 -2.09 8.16 16.76
CA ALA A 363 -1.44 6.85 16.69
C ALA A 363 -1.18 6.17 18.05
N GLN A 364 -1.78 6.66 19.13
CA GLN A 364 -1.69 6.01 20.43
C GLN A 364 -2.48 4.69 20.39
N PRO A 365 -1.86 3.54 20.71
CA PRO A 365 -2.55 2.26 20.78
C PRO A 365 -3.56 2.28 21.93
N LEU A 366 -4.86 2.17 21.62
CA LEU A 366 -5.91 2.16 22.65
C LEU A 366 -6.34 0.76 23.04
N MET A 367 -6.40 -0.14 22.07
CA MET A 367 -6.73 -1.55 22.28
C MET A 367 -6.32 -2.38 21.07
N VAL A 368 -6.36 -3.68 21.25
CA VAL A 368 -6.00 -4.68 20.25
C VAL A 368 -7.16 -5.65 20.07
N ILE A 369 -7.58 -5.89 18.83
CA ILE A 369 -8.63 -6.88 18.51
C ILE A 369 -7.98 -8.16 17.99
N VAL A 370 -8.29 -9.27 18.65
CA VAL A 370 -7.84 -10.61 18.26
C VAL A 370 -8.99 -11.34 17.55
N PRO A 371 -8.89 -11.66 16.25
CA PRO A 371 -10.00 -12.30 15.54
C PRO A 371 -10.28 -13.71 16.04
N HIS A 372 -11.55 -14.13 16.08
CA HIS A 372 -11.96 -15.47 16.52
C HIS A 372 -11.65 -16.58 15.51
N ASP A 373 -11.75 -16.27 14.22
CA ASP A 373 -11.55 -17.24 13.12
C ASP A 373 -10.10 -17.31 12.64
N ALA A 374 -9.19 -16.63 13.34
CA ALA A 374 -7.81 -16.62 12.91
C ALA A 374 -7.16 -17.98 13.14
N GLN A 375 -6.57 -18.52 12.08
CA GLN A 375 -5.84 -19.78 12.16
C GLN A 375 -4.70 -19.64 13.18
N VAL A 376 -4.61 -20.60 14.08
CA VAL A 376 -3.56 -20.59 15.07
C VAL A 376 -2.30 -21.13 14.42
N THR A 377 -1.18 -20.42 14.56
CA THR A 377 0.14 -20.83 14.07
C THR A 377 1.12 -20.90 15.24
N ALA A 378 2.14 -21.72 15.15
CA ALA A 378 3.20 -21.75 16.15
C ALA A 378 4.41 -20.98 15.61
N GLU A 379 4.89 -20.00 16.38
CA GLU A 379 6.13 -19.31 16.10
C GLU A 379 7.22 -19.93 16.97
N VAL A 380 8.19 -20.56 16.33
CA VAL A 380 9.30 -21.25 16.98
C VAL A 380 10.61 -20.63 16.57
N THR A 381 11.60 -20.73 17.45
CA THR A 381 12.92 -20.17 17.23
C THR A 381 13.91 -21.30 17.01
N LEU A 382 14.56 -21.31 15.83
CA LEU A 382 15.63 -22.26 15.51
C LEU A 382 16.99 -21.66 15.83
N GLU A 383 17.91 -22.52 16.24
CA GLU A 383 19.32 -22.17 16.38
C GLU A 383 20.01 -22.15 15.02
N ASN A 384 21.06 -21.34 14.89
CA ASN A 384 21.86 -21.21 13.67
C ASN A 384 22.45 -22.55 13.15
N LYS A 385 22.62 -23.55 14.02
CA LYS A 385 23.13 -24.88 13.60
C LYS A 385 22.10 -25.70 12.80
N ASP A 386 20.81 -25.43 13.00
CA ASP A 386 19.71 -26.25 12.46
C ASP A 386 19.00 -25.58 11.27
N ILE A 387 19.14 -24.26 11.10
CA ILE A 387 18.47 -23.48 10.04
C ILE A 387 18.77 -24.00 8.63
N GLY A 388 20.01 -24.45 8.37
CA GLY A 388 20.43 -24.94 7.05
C GLY A 388 19.75 -26.24 6.60
N PHE A 389 19.06 -26.93 7.50
CA PHE A 389 18.39 -28.20 7.23
C PHE A 389 16.86 -28.11 7.30
N VAL A 390 16.32 -26.92 7.59
CA VAL A 390 14.88 -26.67 7.68
C VAL A 390 14.39 -25.99 6.41
N SER A 391 13.32 -26.50 5.84
CA SER A 391 12.70 -25.95 4.62
C SER A 391 11.18 -25.89 4.77
N PRO A 392 10.49 -24.97 4.06
CA PRO A 392 9.03 -24.98 3.97
C PRO A 392 8.53 -26.37 3.56
N THR A 393 7.35 -26.75 4.06
CA THR A 393 6.66 -28.05 3.84
C THR A 393 7.14 -29.25 4.67
N GLN A 394 8.22 -29.14 5.45
CA GLN A 394 8.62 -30.23 6.37
C GLN A 394 7.57 -30.47 7.47
N GLU A 395 7.42 -31.73 7.85
CA GLU A 395 6.58 -32.13 8.98
C GLU A 395 7.25 -31.81 10.31
N ALA A 396 6.48 -31.26 11.25
CA ALA A 396 6.89 -30.98 12.60
C ALA A 396 5.89 -31.56 13.60
N ARG A 397 6.38 -32.03 14.75
CA ARG A 397 5.52 -32.41 15.88
C ARG A 397 5.65 -31.38 16.98
N ILE A 398 4.52 -30.85 17.43
CA ILE A 398 4.46 -29.84 18.47
C ILE A 398 4.12 -30.51 19.80
N LYS A 399 4.99 -30.31 20.79
CA LYS A 399 4.81 -30.70 22.19
C LYS A 399 4.41 -29.45 22.98
N LEU A 400 3.19 -29.44 23.50
CA LEU A 400 2.69 -28.33 24.32
C LEU A 400 3.26 -28.48 25.74
N GLU A 401 3.73 -27.39 26.35
CA GLU A 401 4.20 -27.44 27.74
C GLU A 401 3.05 -27.52 28.74
N THR A 402 1.91 -26.92 28.39
CA THR A 402 0.69 -26.90 29.22
C THR A 402 0.01 -28.27 29.30
N PHE A 403 0.25 -29.17 28.33
CA PHE A 403 -0.34 -30.51 28.29
C PHE A 403 0.76 -31.56 28.09
N PRO A 404 1.08 -32.38 29.10
CA PRO A 404 2.12 -33.40 29.00
C PRO A 404 1.93 -34.33 27.79
N TYR A 405 2.86 -34.25 26.84
CA TYR A 405 2.79 -35.00 25.56
C TYR A 405 2.81 -36.52 25.74
N THR A 406 3.33 -37.02 26.86
CA THR A 406 3.33 -38.45 27.19
C THR A 406 1.93 -39.00 27.47
N ARG A 407 0.99 -38.14 27.88
CA ARG A 407 -0.40 -38.53 28.18
C ARG A 407 -1.37 -38.10 27.09
N TYR A 408 -1.22 -36.90 26.54
CA TYR A 408 -2.17 -36.29 25.60
C TYR A 408 -1.68 -36.26 24.14
N GLY A 409 -0.47 -36.76 23.88
CA GLY A 409 0.10 -36.82 22.53
C GLY A 409 0.72 -35.51 22.04
N THR A 410 0.96 -35.43 20.74
CA THR A 410 1.55 -34.28 20.06
C THR A 410 0.62 -33.74 18.98
N VAL A 411 0.75 -32.45 18.66
CA VAL A 411 0.00 -31.85 17.56
C VAL A 411 0.87 -31.85 16.31
N ASP A 412 0.36 -32.45 15.23
CA ASP A 412 1.05 -32.42 13.93
C ASP A 412 0.99 -31.02 13.32
N ALA A 413 2.10 -30.58 12.75
CA ALA A 413 2.26 -29.28 12.11
C ALA A 413 3.15 -29.36 10.87
N THR A 414 3.10 -28.33 10.05
CA THR A 414 3.94 -28.21 8.85
C THR A 414 4.66 -26.87 8.85
N VAL A 415 5.91 -26.86 8.37
CA VAL A 415 6.68 -25.61 8.26
C VAL A 415 6.05 -24.74 7.16
N LYS A 416 5.55 -23.57 7.54
CA LYS A 416 4.94 -22.60 6.62
C LYS A 416 6.00 -21.67 6.04
N THR A 417 6.76 -21.02 6.90
CA THR A 417 7.75 -20.02 6.50
C THR A 417 8.94 -20.05 7.44
N VAL A 418 10.14 -19.99 6.87
CA VAL A 418 11.41 -19.87 7.57
C VAL A 418 11.93 -18.46 7.29
N THR A 419 12.15 -17.66 8.34
CA THR A 419 12.67 -16.29 8.17
C THR A 419 14.16 -16.38 7.81
N ALA A 420 14.57 -15.69 6.74
CA ALA A 420 15.98 -15.67 6.30
C ALA A 420 16.86 -14.76 7.18
N ASP A 421 16.24 -13.80 7.89
CA ASP A 421 16.92 -12.87 8.78
C ASP A 421 17.08 -13.47 10.18
N ALA A 422 18.32 -13.47 10.67
CA ALA A 422 18.64 -13.82 12.04
C ALA A 422 18.26 -12.67 12.99
N VAL A 423 17.55 -12.99 14.05
CA VAL A 423 17.35 -12.10 15.20
C VAL A 423 18.41 -12.42 16.24
N ASN A 424 19.11 -11.43 16.74
CA ASN A 424 20.14 -11.65 17.75
C ASN A 424 19.51 -11.67 19.15
N ASP A 425 19.60 -12.80 19.84
CA ASP A 425 19.18 -12.97 21.23
C ASP A 425 20.40 -12.83 22.17
N GLU A 426 20.27 -12.02 23.22
CA GLU A 426 21.36 -11.72 24.17
C GLU A 426 21.98 -12.98 24.81
N LYS A 427 21.25 -14.10 24.90
CA LYS A 427 21.71 -15.34 25.54
C LYS A 427 22.02 -16.47 24.56
N ARG A 428 21.31 -16.54 23.43
CA ARG A 428 21.39 -17.66 22.48
C ARG A 428 22.10 -17.33 21.16
N GLY A 429 22.50 -16.08 20.96
CA GLY A 429 23.11 -15.62 19.71
C GLY A 429 22.09 -15.51 18.58
N ALA A 430 22.52 -15.70 17.34
CA ALA A 430 21.65 -15.63 16.17
C ALA A 430 20.59 -16.76 16.17
N ILE A 431 19.32 -16.36 16.32
CA ILE A 431 18.15 -17.24 16.25
C ILE A 431 17.31 -16.92 15.01
N PHE A 432 16.65 -17.94 14.45
CA PHE A 432 15.86 -17.83 13.24
C PHE A 432 14.39 -18.15 13.53
N PRO A 433 13.48 -17.15 13.48
CA PRO A 433 12.06 -17.38 13.66
C PRO A 433 11.47 -18.20 12.51
N VAL A 434 10.74 -19.25 12.85
CA VAL A 434 10.03 -20.13 11.92
C VAL A 434 8.56 -20.19 12.30
N THR A 435 7.69 -20.04 11.31
CA THR A 435 6.25 -20.17 11.48
C THR A 435 5.80 -21.56 11.04
N LEU A 436 5.15 -22.28 11.95
CA LEU A 436 4.55 -23.58 11.71
C LEU A 436 3.02 -23.45 11.62
N ASN A 437 2.41 -24.09 10.64
CA ASN A 437 0.97 -24.24 10.54
C ASN A 437 0.52 -25.49 11.29
N LEU A 438 -0.42 -25.33 12.24
CA LEU A 438 -0.96 -26.42 13.03
C LEU A 438 -2.05 -27.15 12.23
N ASN A 439 -1.99 -28.48 12.15
CA ASN A 439 -3.01 -29.27 11.44
C ASN A 439 -4.30 -29.44 12.27
N ALA A 440 -4.21 -29.27 13.59
CA ALA A 440 -5.35 -29.28 14.50
C ALA A 440 -5.32 -28.05 15.43
N THR A 441 -6.48 -27.43 15.62
CA THR A 441 -6.65 -26.24 16.48
C THR A 441 -7.16 -26.57 17.89
N SER A 442 -7.35 -27.87 18.18
CA SER A 442 -7.75 -28.37 19.49
C SER A 442 -7.01 -29.65 19.84
N ILE A 443 -6.78 -29.86 21.13
CA ILE A 443 -6.23 -31.09 21.69
C ILE A 443 -7.28 -31.77 22.57
N ASP A 444 -7.38 -33.09 22.49
CA ASP A 444 -8.30 -33.86 23.33
C ASP A 444 -7.68 -34.10 24.71
N VAL A 445 -8.32 -33.57 25.74
CA VAL A 445 -7.90 -33.74 27.14
C VAL A 445 -9.04 -34.43 27.87
N ASP A 446 -8.82 -35.70 28.22
CA ASP A 446 -9.78 -36.54 28.94
C ASP A 446 -11.19 -36.56 28.29
N GLY A 447 -11.26 -36.59 26.95
CA GLY A 447 -12.52 -36.66 26.18
C GLY A 447 -13.17 -35.30 25.91
N LYS A 448 -12.51 -34.19 26.25
CA LYS A 448 -12.96 -32.83 25.97
C LYS A 448 -12.02 -32.15 24.98
N PRO A 449 -12.49 -31.69 23.81
CA PRO A 449 -11.68 -30.92 22.88
C PRO A 449 -11.40 -29.53 23.46
N ILE A 450 -10.16 -29.27 23.87
CA ILE A 450 -9.71 -27.96 24.34
C ILE A 450 -9.07 -27.21 23.17
N LYS A 451 -9.56 -26.00 22.88
CA LYS A 451 -8.99 -25.12 21.84
C LYS A 451 -7.61 -24.62 22.27
N LEU A 452 -6.68 -24.56 21.32
CA LEU A 452 -5.36 -23.99 21.51
C LEU A 452 -5.46 -22.46 21.54
N SER A 453 -5.03 -21.84 22.64
CA SER A 453 -5.06 -20.39 22.82
C SER A 453 -3.72 -19.74 22.48
N PRO A 454 -3.71 -18.51 21.95
CA PRO A 454 -2.49 -17.72 21.79
C PRO A 454 -1.76 -17.53 23.11
N GLY A 455 -0.42 -17.55 23.08
CA GLY A 455 0.43 -17.37 24.26
C GLY A 455 0.84 -18.66 24.97
N MET A 456 0.35 -19.84 24.56
CA MET A 456 0.83 -21.12 25.09
C MET A 456 2.26 -21.42 24.62
N ASN A 457 3.13 -21.86 25.53
CA ASN A 457 4.48 -22.30 25.20
C ASN A 457 4.48 -23.72 24.62
N LEU A 458 5.40 -23.94 23.69
CA LEU A 458 5.56 -25.21 23.01
C LEU A 458 7.02 -25.47 22.62
N THR A 459 7.31 -26.73 22.37
CA THR A 459 8.55 -27.19 21.74
C THR A 459 8.19 -27.94 20.47
N ALA A 460 8.68 -27.47 19.32
CA ALA A 460 8.49 -28.14 18.05
C ALA A 460 9.71 -29.01 17.71
N GLU A 461 9.44 -30.21 17.22
CA GLU A 461 10.42 -31.12 16.65
C GLU A 461 10.20 -31.19 15.14
N ILE A 462 11.02 -30.45 14.39
CA ILE A 462 10.95 -30.38 12.92
C ILE A 462 11.78 -31.52 12.34
N LYS A 463 11.19 -32.36 11.49
CA LYS A 463 11.91 -33.48 10.85
C LYS A 463 12.82 -32.94 9.74
N THR A 464 14.13 -32.91 9.99
CA THR A 464 15.13 -32.38 9.04
C THR A 464 15.72 -33.45 8.12
N GLY A 465 15.58 -34.73 8.46
CA GLY A 465 16.05 -35.83 7.62
C GLY A 465 15.87 -37.20 8.25
N LYS A 466 16.41 -38.24 7.59
CA LYS A 466 16.45 -39.62 8.10
C LYS A 466 17.89 -40.11 8.07
N ARG A 467 18.33 -40.73 9.15
CA ARG A 467 19.68 -41.30 9.27
C ARG A 467 19.63 -42.80 9.52
N ARG A 468 20.54 -43.55 8.92
CA ARG A 468 20.70 -44.98 9.24
C ARG A 468 21.40 -45.14 10.60
N VAL A 469 21.05 -46.18 11.35
CA VAL A 469 21.64 -46.45 12.67
C VAL A 469 23.16 -46.65 12.57
N ILE A 470 23.64 -47.28 11.49
CA ILE A 470 25.07 -47.53 11.26
C ILE A 470 25.89 -46.23 11.15
N GLU A 471 25.29 -45.14 10.68
CA GLU A 471 25.97 -43.86 10.53
C GLU A 471 26.20 -43.17 11.86
N PHE A 472 25.36 -43.40 12.88
CA PHE A 472 25.64 -42.89 14.24
C PHE A 472 26.92 -43.51 14.81
N LEU A 473 27.14 -44.81 14.59
CA LEU A 473 28.33 -45.54 15.06
C LEU A 473 29.60 -45.17 14.28
N LEU A 474 29.49 -44.92 12.97
CA LEU A 474 30.62 -44.55 12.11
C LEU A 474 30.95 -43.05 12.14
N SER A 475 30.00 -42.18 12.52
CA SER A 475 30.18 -40.73 12.51
C SER A 475 31.43 -40.19 13.24
N PRO A 476 31.87 -40.75 14.40
CA PRO A 476 33.08 -40.26 15.07
C PRO A 476 34.35 -40.62 14.29
N VAL A 477 34.35 -41.75 13.58
CA VAL A 477 35.47 -42.23 12.76
C VAL A 477 35.58 -41.40 11.48
N GLU A 478 34.46 -41.09 10.84
CA GLU A 478 34.42 -40.18 9.68
C GLU A 478 34.85 -38.76 10.05
N LYS A 479 34.42 -38.26 11.21
CA LYS A 479 34.84 -36.94 11.69
C LYS A 479 36.35 -36.90 11.97
N ALA A 480 36.88 -37.92 12.66
CA ALA A 480 38.32 -38.00 12.96
C ALA A 480 39.20 -38.13 11.69
N THR A 481 38.75 -38.91 10.70
CA THR A 481 39.51 -39.09 9.44
C THR A 481 39.42 -37.87 8.52
N SER A 482 38.26 -37.19 8.46
CA SER A 482 38.08 -35.97 7.67
C SER A 482 38.77 -34.75 8.28
N GLU A 483 38.85 -34.65 9.61
CA GLU A 483 39.61 -33.61 10.31
C GLU A 483 41.12 -33.90 10.31
N SER A 484 41.58 -35.16 10.38
CA SER A 484 43.02 -35.47 10.39
C SER A 484 43.71 -35.34 9.03
N LEU A 485 42.95 -35.32 7.92
CA LEU A 485 43.49 -35.13 6.55
C LEU A 485 43.44 -33.67 6.10
N ARG A 486 42.96 -32.74 6.94
CA ARG A 486 43.00 -31.30 6.70
C ARG A 486 43.68 -30.61 7.88
N GLU A 487 44.96 -30.32 7.70
CA GLU A 487 45.69 -29.39 8.56
C GLU A 487 45.16 -27.96 8.38
N ARG A 488 45.21 -27.17 9.46
CA ARG A 488 44.76 -25.77 9.50
C ARG A 488 45.89 -24.83 9.14
#